data_AF-A0A7R9N7L5-F1
#
_entry.id   AF-A0A7R9N7L5-F1
#
_cell.length_a   1.000
_cell.length_b   1.000
_cell.length_c   1.000
_cell.angle_alpha   90.00
_cell.angle_beta   90.00
_cell.angle_gamma   90.00
#
_symmetry.space_group_name_H-M   'P 1'
#
loop_
_entity.id
_entity.type
_entity.pdbx_description
1 polymer ?
#
loop_
_entity_poly.entity_id
_entity_poly.type
_entity_poly.pdbx_seq_one_letter_code
_entity_poly.pdbx_strand_id
1 'polypeptide(L)'
;MMRIGNRIVVFVALFGILFLLFTGSAGAAVDFPADEAGISAYVKAKTSVNLLTVKPALATIERETPDYIIGTVAMSGHSEEQYPHVYVSTDGWVVAYYPRERSSGWLLPWYYYSGGPISTTTLKEVVVKVCTQIGGSMSGLKYYDFRHPDATKMMIIVESTTGTNSFKVTIPTNFTVYRVDWSHWCSDCERYGCYYSRVYLDGAEFSSLCCDNCAKYGSFAPSVEFMNGIEHTIKITASRDTPRVGLVLEYAE
;
A
#
# COMPACT_ATOMS: atom_id res chain seq x y z
N MET A 1 -24.99 -28.46 -6.61
CA MET A 1 -24.48 -27.08 -6.80
C MET A 1 -22.99 -27.10 -6.48
N MET A 2 -22.15 -27.10 -7.51
CA MET A 2 -20.72 -27.39 -7.41
C MET A 2 -19.96 -26.12 -7.00
N ARG A 3 -19.37 -26.11 -5.79
CA ARG A 3 -18.45 -25.04 -5.36
C ARG A 3 -17.13 -25.19 -6.13
N ILE A 4 -16.95 -24.37 -7.15
CA ILE A 4 -15.63 -24.18 -7.76
C ILE A 4 -14.86 -23.29 -6.78
N GLY A 5 -14.04 -23.90 -5.93
CA GLY A 5 -13.02 -23.17 -5.19
C GLY A 5 -11.97 -22.70 -6.19
N ASN A 6 -11.96 -21.41 -6.50
CA ASN A 6 -10.91 -20.81 -7.31
C ASN A 6 -9.59 -20.92 -6.53
N ARG A 7 -8.76 -21.91 -6.86
CA ARG A 7 -7.35 -21.90 -6.52
C ARG A 7 -6.67 -20.86 -7.39
N ILE A 8 -6.54 -19.64 -6.88
CA ILE A 8 -5.74 -18.60 -7.53
C ILE A 8 -4.27 -18.92 -7.22
N VAL A 9 -3.54 -19.38 -8.24
CA VAL A 9 -2.08 -19.41 -8.22
C VAL A 9 -1.63 -17.97 -8.51
N VAL A 10 -1.22 -17.25 -7.47
CA VAL A 10 -0.75 -15.86 -7.58
C VAL A 10 0.67 -15.86 -8.15
N PHE A 11 0.88 -15.10 -9.21
CA PHE A 11 2.22 -14.82 -9.75
C PHE A 11 3.01 -13.96 -8.74
N VAL A 12 4.13 -14.49 -8.26
CA VAL A 12 5.07 -13.78 -7.40
C VAL A 12 5.76 -12.68 -8.22
N ALA A 13 5.48 -11.42 -7.91
CA ALA A 13 6.32 -10.32 -8.39
C ALA A 13 7.58 -10.25 -7.52
N LEU A 14 8.70 -10.74 -8.05
CA LEU A 14 10.02 -10.63 -7.42
C LEU A 14 10.52 -9.19 -7.56
N PHE A 15 10.37 -8.38 -6.52
CA PHE A 15 11.08 -7.11 -6.41
C PHE A 15 12.33 -7.32 -5.57
N GLY A 16 13.50 -7.42 -6.21
CA GLY A 16 14.77 -7.41 -5.48
C GLY A 16 14.96 -6.06 -4.79
N ILE A 17 14.84 -6.05 -3.47
CA ILE A 17 15.11 -4.89 -2.62
C ILE A 17 16.63 -4.78 -2.47
N LEU A 18 17.21 -3.82 -3.19
CA LEU A 18 18.60 -3.41 -3.02
C LEU A 18 18.60 -2.28 -1.99
N PHE A 19 19.36 -2.46 -0.91
CA PHE A 19 19.67 -1.44 0.09
C PHE A 19 19.83 -0.07 -0.59
N LEU A 20 18.96 0.88 -0.26
CA LEU A 20 19.02 2.28 -0.72
C LEU A 20 20.20 2.95 -0.02
N LEU A 21 21.42 2.63 -0.46
CA LEU A 21 22.55 3.52 -0.27
C LEU A 21 22.44 4.57 -1.38
N PHE A 22 22.07 5.80 -1.02
CA PHE A 22 22.16 6.96 -1.90
C PHE A 22 23.66 7.22 -2.20
N THR A 23 24.28 6.39 -3.04
CA THR A 23 25.66 6.60 -3.50
C THR A 23 25.64 7.64 -4.61
N GLY A 24 25.45 8.89 -4.22
CA GLY A 24 25.56 10.08 -5.05
C GLY A 24 25.97 11.24 -4.16
N SER A 25 27.21 11.73 -4.33
CA SER A 25 27.76 12.95 -3.74
C SER A 25 27.29 13.26 -2.31
N ALA A 26 27.81 12.53 -1.30
CA ALA A 26 27.92 12.90 0.12
C ALA A 26 26.80 13.69 0.85
N GLY A 27 25.60 13.84 0.28
CA GLY A 27 24.55 14.74 0.78
C GLY A 27 23.12 14.20 0.61
N ALA A 28 22.84 13.34 -0.38
CA ALA A 28 21.47 12.85 -0.60
C ALA A 28 21.03 11.73 0.38
N ALA A 29 21.94 11.17 1.19
CA ALA A 29 21.65 10.06 2.11
C ALA A 29 21.23 10.50 3.53
N VAL A 30 21.40 11.79 3.88
CA VAL A 30 21.18 12.29 5.25
C VAL A 30 19.82 12.98 5.40
N ASP A 31 19.17 13.36 4.30
CA ASP A 31 18.06 14.31 4.32
C ASP A 31 16.66 13.69 4.17
N PHE A 32 16.55 12.45 3.70
CA PHE A 32 15.28 11.74 3.69
C PHE A 32 14.90 11.31 5.12
N PRO A 33 13.66 11.56 5.59
CA PRO A 33 13.23 11.19 6.94
C PRO A 33 12.96 9.68 7.06
N ALA A 34 14.03 8.88 6.99
CA ALA A 34 13.99 7.42 7.07
C ALA A 34 13.45 6.90 8.41
N ASP A 35 13.60 7.69 9.47
CA ASP A 35 13.09 7.41 10.81
C ASP A 35 11.59 7.70 10.95
N GLU A 36 11.01 8.52 10.07
CA GLU A 36 9.57 8.82 10.04
C GLU A 36 8.81 7.97 9.00
N ALA A 37 9.50 7.54 7.94
CA ALA A 37 8.90 6.80 6.83
C ALA A 37 8.61 5.32 7.18
N GLY A 38 7.51 4.80 6.63
CA GLY A 38 7.19 3.38 6.58
C GLY A 38 7.32 2.84 5.16
N ILE A 39 6.30 2.11 4.71
CA ILE A 39 6.24 1.62 3.34
C ILE A 39 6.30 2.78 2.34
N SER A 40 7.19 2.63 1.37
CA SER A 40 7.58 3.67 0.42
C SER A 40 7.65 3.11 -1.00
N ALA A 41 7.29 3.94 -1.98
CA ALA A 41 7.55 3.71 -3.39
C ALA A 41 8.54 4.78 -3.88
N TYR A 42 9.61 4.36 -4.56
CA TYR A 42 10.69 5.27 -4.92
C TYR A 42 11.21 5.03 -6.33
N VAL A 43 11.69 6.12 -6.95
CA VAL A 43 12.30 6.09 -8.28
C VAL A 43 13.31 7.23 -8.43
N LYS A 44 14.36 6.98 -9.22
CA LYS A 44 15.21 8.04 -9.74
C LYS A 44 14.56 8.60 -11.01
N ALA A 45 13.74 9.64 -10.84
CA ALA A 45 12.92 10.17 -11.92
C ALA A 45 13.73 10.95 -12.96
N LYS A 46 14.74 11.70 -12.50
CA LYS A 46 15.62 12.56 -13.33
C LYS A 46 17.03 12.59 -12.73
N THR A 47 17.98 13.15 -13.47
CA THR A 47 19.32 13.48 -12.95
C THR A 47 19.35 14.81 -12.20
N SER A 48 18.39 15.68 -12.48
CA SER A 48 18.19 16.94 -11.76
C SER A 48 16.73 17.40 -11.83
N VAL A 49 16.24 18.00 -10.75
CA VAL A 49 14.88 18.53 -10.58
C VAL A 49 14.94 19.96 -10.06
N ASN A 50 14.12 20.83 -10.64
CA ASN A 50 13.82 22.14 -10.08
C ASN A 50 12.64 21.99 -9.10
N LEU A 51 12.86 22.22 -7.80
CA LEU A 51 11.83 22.04 -6.77
C LEU A 51 10.59 22.92 -6.99
N LEU A 52 10.74 24.07 -7.67
CA LEU A 52 9.60 24.92 -8.03
C LEU A 52 8.61 24.21 -8.96
N THR A 53 9.06 23.27 -9.79
CA THR A 53 8.16 22.52 -10.68
C THR A 53 7.42 21.41 -9.95
N VAL A 54 7.83 21.02 -8.74
CA VAL A 54 7.19 20.00 -7.91
C VAL A 54 5.93 20.54 -7.25
N LYS A 55 5.97 21.80 -6.78
CA LYS A 55 4.92 22.44 -5.96
C LYS A 55 3.50 22.26 -6.48
N PRO A 56 3.21 22.35 -7.80
CA PRO A 56 1.84 22.17 -8.29
C PRO A 56 1.26 20.75 -8.10
N ALA A 57 2.10 19.73 -7.87
CA ALA A 57 1.63 18.38 -7.56
C ALA A 57 1.30 18.18 -6.06
N LEU A 58 1.78 19.08 -5.20
CA LEU A 58 1.64 18.97 -3.74
C LEU A 58 0.33 19.62 -3.27
N ALA A 59 -0.32 18.98 -2.31
CA ALA A 59 -1.46 19.53 -1.57
C ALA A 59 -0.97 20.41 -0.40
N THR A 60 0.07 19.96 0.30
CA THR A 60 0.73 20.71 1.37
C THR A 60 2.24 20.71 1.15
N ILE A 61 2.94 21.71 1.68
CA ILE A 61 4.40 21.73 1.78
C ILE A 61 4.73 21.72 3.26
N GLU A 62 5.47 20.71 3.69
CA GLU A 62 5.84 20.49 5.10
C GLU A 62 7.27 20.94 5.37
N ARG A 63 8.17 20.69 4.40
CA ARG A 63 9.57 21.08 4.47
C ARG A 63 10.07 21.44 3.09
N GLU A 64 10.75 22.57 2.96
CA GLU A 64 11.42 22.99 1.74
C GLU A 64 12.81 23.49 2.09
N THR A 65 13.82 22.91 1.46
CA THR A 65 15.24 23.29 1.56
C THR A 65 15.78 23.57 0.16
N PRO A 66 17.02 24.07 0.02
CA PRO A 66 17.67 24.17 -1.28
C PRO A 66 17.82 22.81 -2.00
N ASP A 67 17.84 21.70 -1.26
CA ASP A 67 18.19 20.37 -1.78
C ASP A 67 16.99 19.45 -1.96
N TYR A 68 15.89 19.67 -1.25
CA TYR A 68 14.69 18.85 -1.35
C TYR A 68 13.41 19.55 -0.89
N ILE A 69 12.28 18.95 -1.22
CA ILE A 69 10.95 19.33 -0.75
C ILE A 69 10.19 18.10 -0.25
N ILE A 70 9.49 18.25 0.87
CA ILE A 70 8.56 17.27 1.44
C ILE A 70 7.18 17.91 1.53
N GLY A 71 6.17 17.16 1.13
CA GLY A 71 4.78 17.56 1.25
C GLY A 71 3.85 16.40 1.03
N THR A 72 2.54 16.64 1.09
CA THR A 72 1.54 15.61 0.78
C THR A 72 1.03 15.74 -0.65
N VAL A 73 0.50 14.65 -1.21
CA VAL A 73 -0.16 14.67 -2.52
C VAL A 73 -1.62 14.27 -2.36
N ALA A 74 -2.52 15.18 -2.75
CA ALA A 74 -3.95 14.91 -2.74
C ALA A 74 -4.31 13.77 -3.69
N MET A 75 -5.02 12.78 -3.17
CA MET A 75 -5.51 11.59 -3.89
C MET A 75 -7.03 11.52 -3.84
N SER A 76 -7.65 11.15 -4.96
CA SER A 76 -9.10 10.99 -5.01
C SER A 76 -9.54 9.84 -4.10
N GLY A 77 -10.67 10.03 -3.42
CA GLY A 77 -11.18 9.06 -2.44
C GLY A 77 -10.38 8.96 -1.14
N HIS A 78 -9.47 9.90 -0.88
CA HIS A 78 -8.69 9.98 0.36
C HIS A 78 -9.00 11.30 1.08
N SER A 79 -9.08 11.26 2.41
CA SER A 79 -9.05 12.48 3.24
C SER A 79 -7.62 13.04 3.32
N GLU A 80 -7.46 14.27 3.80
CA GLU A 80 -6.13 14.89 3.97
C GLU A 80 -5.21 14.06 4.88
N GLU A 81 -5.75 13.45 5.93
CA GLU A 81 -5.01 12.52 6.80
C GLU A 81 -4.47 11.30 6.03
N GLN A 82 -5.11 10.94 4.93
CA GLN A 82 -4.77 9.78 4.10
C GLN A 82 -3.85 10.11 2.93
N TYR A 83 -3.50 11.39 2.74
CA TYR A 83 -2.61 11.77 1.65
C TYR A 83 -1.19 11.23 1.88
N PRO A 84 -0.63 10.50 0.89
CA PRO A 84 0.77 10.09 1.00
C PRO A 84 1.69 11.29 1.05
N HIS A 85 2.75 11.16 1.80
CA HIS A 85 3.84 12.11 1.78
C HIS A 85 4.70 11.82 0.55
N VAL A 86 5.35 12.84 0.03
CA VAL A 86 6.35 12.71 -1.02
C VAL A 86 7.57 13.55 -0.69
N TYR A 87 8.73 12.93 -0.80
CA TYR A 87 10.03 13.58 -0.82
C TYR A 87 10.50 13.68 -2.27
N VAL A 88 10.94 14.87 -2.67
CA VAL A 88 11.59 15.11 -3.97
C VAL A 88 12.87 15.87 -3.77
N SER A 89 13.99 15.34 -4.27
CA SER A 89 15.31 15.98 -4.18
C SER A 89 15.74 16.62 -5.50
N THR A 90 16.62 17.61 -5.42
CA THR A 90 17.21 18.30 -6.58
C THR A 90 18.06 17.40 -7.45
N ASP A 91 18.63 16.33 -6.90
CA ASP A 91 19.34 15.30 -7.66
C ASP A 91 18.38 14.32 -8.37
N GLY A 92 17.08 14.40 -8.11
CA GLY A 92 16.02 13.77 -8.90
C GLY A 92 15.45 12.45 -8.36
N TRP A 93 15.59 12.18 -7.06
CA TRP A 93 14.79 11.14 -6.41
C TRP A 93 13.37 11.62 -6.14
N VAL A 94 12.42 10.72 -6.33
CA VAL A 94 11.02 10.87 -5.89
C VAL A 94 10.70 9.68 -5.01
N VAL A 95 10.27 9.94 -3.78
CA VAL A 95 9.92 8.92 -2.80
C VAL A 95 8.54 9.25 -2.23
N ALA A 96 7.52 8.49 -2.61
CA ALA A 96 6.20 8.56 -1.98
C ALA A 96 6.17 7.57 -0.81
N TYR A 97 5.64 7.98 0.34
CA TYR A 97 5.63 7.13 1.53
C TYR A 97 4.40 7.39 2.40
N TYR A 98 4.06 6.38 3.19
CA TYR A 98 3.22 6.58 4.36
C TYR A 98 4.10 6.66 5.62
N PRO A 99 3.72 7.47 6.63
CA PRO A 99 4.42 7.49 7.91
C PRO A 99 4.48 6.10 8.54
N ARG A 100 5.54 5.82 9.31
CA ARG A 100 5.82 4.49 9.88
C ARG A 100 4.69 3.91 10.73
N GLU A 101 3.91 4.77 11.38
CA GLU A 101 2.79 4.35 12.24
C GLU A 101 1.55 3.91 11.44
N ARG A 102 1.54 4.09 10.12
CA ARG A 102 0.41 3.72 9.26
C ARG A 102 0.56 2.28 8.74
N SER A 103 -0.55 1.56 8.71
CA SER A 103 -0.64 0.23 8.10
C SER A 103 -0.30 0.29 6.60
N SER A 104 0.49 -0.66 6.12
CA SER A 104 0.77 -0.87 4.69
C SER A 104 -0.50 -1.19 3.89
N GLY A 105 -1.61 -1.55 4.55
CA GLY A 105 -2.93 -1.68 3.94
C GLY A 105 -3.41 -0.39 3.24
N TRP A 106 -2.84 0.78 3.57
CA TRP A 106 -3.10 2.04 2.88
C TRP A 106 -2.60 2.06 1.42
N LEU A 107 -1.72 1.13 1.03
CA LEU A 107 -1.32 0.95 -0.37
C LEU A 107 -2.48 0.61 -1.30
N LEU A 108 -3.57 0.02 -0.77
CA LEU A 108 -4.65 -0.51 -1.57
C LEU A 108 -5.46 0.62 -2.22
N PRO A 109 -5.47 0.71 -3.57
CA PRO A 109 -5.98 1.88 -4.28
C PRO A 109 -7.50 1.76 -4.50
N TRP A 110 -8.28 1.65 -3.43
CA TRP A 110 -9.70 1.25 -3.54
C TRP A 110 -10.53 2.15 -4.46
N TYR A 111 -10.24 3.44 -4.48
CA TYR A 111 -10.88 4.39 -5.37
C TYR A 111 -10.60 4.10 -6.87
N TYR A 112 -9.42 3.58 -7.19
CA TYR A 112 -8.98 3.29 -8.56
C TYR A 112 -9.14 1.83 -8.96
N TYR A 113 -9.42 0.95 -8.00
CA TYR A 113 -9.62 -0.48 -8.24
C TYR A 113 -11.07 -0.76 -8.62
N SER A 114 -11.29 -1.65 -9.58
CA SER A 114 -12.63 -2.04 -10.05
C SER A 114 -12.88 -3.56 -10.05
N GLY A 115 -11.93 -4.34 -9.51
CA GLY A 115 -11.95 -5.80 -9.56
C GLY A 115 -10.86 -6.38 -10.46
N GLY A 116 -10.54 -7.66 -10.28
CA GLY A 116 -9.51 -8.36 -11.07
C GLY A 116 -8.07 -8.18 -10.55
N PRO A 117 -7.04 -8.36 -11.39
CA PRO A 117 -5.65 -8.21 -10.96
C PRO A 117 -5.35 -6.77 -10.50
N ILE A 118 -4.67 -6.63 -9.36
CA ILE A 118 -4.18 -5.33 -8.92
C ILE A 118 -2.98 -4.91 -9.78
N SER A 119 -3.06 -3.72 -10.39
CA SER A 119 -2.04 -3.19 -11.32
C SER A 119 -1.31 -1.95 -10.79
N THR A 120 -1.78 -1.40 -9.67
CA THR A 120 -1.24 -0.19 -9.06
C THR A 120 -1.40 -0.18 -7.53
N THR A 121 -0.81 0.82 -6.89
CA THR A 121 -0.97 1.15 -5.47
C THR A 121 -1.14 2.65 -5.32
N THR A 122 -1.67 3.11 -4.18
CA THR A 122 -1.80 4.56 -3.91
C THR A 122 -0.44 5.27 -4.00
N LEU A 123 0.64 4.65 -3.48
CA LEU A 123 1.98 5.25 -3.56
C LEU A 123 2.50 5.29 -5.00
N LYS A 124 2.25 4.27 -5.82
CA LYS A 124 2.62 4.30 -7.25
C LYS A 124 1.90 5.44 -7.98
N GLU A 125 0.60 5.63 -7.73
CA GLU A 125 -0.16 6.74 -8.34
C GLU A 125 0.38 8.11 -7.91
N VAL A 126 0.82 8.26 -6.66
CA VAL A 126 1.50 9.50 -6.23
C VAL A 126 2.81 9.71 -6.96
N VAL A 127 3.66 8.69 -7.07
CA VAL A 127 4.92 8.81 -7.83
C VAL A 127 4.63 9.14 -9.30
N VAL A 128 3.60 8.53 -9.92
CA VAL A 128 3.16 8.88 -11.28
C VAL A 128 2.80 10.36 -11.38
N LYS A 129 1.93 10.86 -10.49
CA LYS A 129 1.49 12.27 -10.50
C LYS A 129 2.67 13.24 -10.39
N VAL A 130 3.61 12.97 -9.48
CA VAL A 130 4.78 13.83 -9.26
C VAL A 130 5.77 13.73 -10.43
N CYS A 131 6.08 12.53 -10.91
CA CYS A 131 6.97 12.34 -12.05
C CYS A 131 6.40 12.99 -13.32
N THR A 132 5.10 12.87 -13.60
CA THR A 132 4.45 13.57 -14.71
C THR A 132 4.60 15.08 -14.56
N GLN A 133 4.38 15.61 -13.35
CA GLN A 133 4.49 17.05 -13.07
C GLN A 133 5.90 17.61 -13.35
N ILE A 134 6.96 16.85 -13.06
CA ILE A 134 8.36 17.28 -13.27
C ILE A 134 8.94 16.85 -14.63
N GLY A 135 8.15 16.17 -15.47
CA GLY A 135 8.62 15.55 -16.71
C GLY A 135 9.72 14.49 -16.47
N GLY A 136 9.55 13.67 -15.45
CA GLY A 136 10.46 12.59 -15.03
C GLY A 136 10.00 11.20 -15.46
N SER A 137 10.90 10.24 -15.33
CA SER A 137 10.65 8.82 -15.65
C SER A 137 10.11 8.04 -14.45
N MET A 138 9.31 7.01 -14.75
CA MET A 138 8.84 6.01 -13.79
C MET A 138 9.63 4.69 -13.89
N SER A 139 10.62 4.62 -14.79
CA SER A 139 11.40 3.41 -15.01
C SER A 139 12.19 3.06 -13.75
N GLY A 140 12.09 1.81 -13.32
CA GLY A 140 12.78 1.33 -12.13
C GLY A 140 12.12 1.71 -10.80
N LEU A 141 10.82 2.05 -10.80
CA LEU A 141 10.02 2.17 -9.58
C LEU A 141 10.16 0.90 -8.73
N LYS A 142 10.47 1.09 -7.44
CA LYS A 142 10.62 0.02 -6.45
C LYS A 142 9.86 0.35 -5.18
N TYR A 143 9.72 -0.64 -4.31
CA TYR A 143 9.16 -0.50 -2.97
C TYR A 143 10.21 -0.81 -1.91
N TYR A 144 10.11 -0.14 -0.78
CA TYR A 144 10.92 -0.37 0.40
C TYR A 144 10.16 0.05 1.65
N ASP A 145 10.27 -0.71 2.74
CA ASP A 145 9.73 -0.31 4.03
C ASP A 145 10.87 -0.04 5.01
N PHE A 146 11.00 1.23 5.42
CA PHE A 146 12.03 1.66 6.36
C PHE A 146 11.87 1.06 7.76
N ARG A 147 10.70 0.50 8.10
CA ARG A 147 10.47 -0.24 9.35
C ARG A 147 11.06 -1.63 9.33
N HIS A 148 11.17 -2.24 8.15
CA HIS A 148 11.54 -3.62 7.94
C HIS A 148 12.58 -3.72 6.81
N PRO A 149 13.83 -3.25 7.06
CA PRO A 149 14.87 -3.23 6.04
C PRO A 149 15.20 -4.60 5.46
N ASP A 150 14.95 -5.67 6.23
CA ASP A 150 15.20 -7.05 5.86
C ASP A 150 14.01 -7.68 5.08
N ALA A 151 12.87 -6.99 4.95
CA ALA A 151 11.79 -7.42 4.08
C ALA A 151 12.22 -7.21 2.62
N THR A 152 12.38 -8.30 1.87
CA THR A 152 12.86 -8.25 0.48
C THR A 152 11.76 -8.43 -0.54
N LYS A 153 10.53 -8.75 -0.10
CA LYS A 153 9.39 -9.04 -0.97
C LYS A 153 8.12 -8.44 -0.40
N MET A 154 7.23 -8.05 -1.30
CA MET A 154 5.88 -7.60 -0.98
C MET A 154 4.86 -8.39 -1.80
N MET A 155 3.78 -8.84 -1.18
CA MET A 155 2.63 -9.46 -1.86
C MET A 155 1.35 -8.71 -1.51
N ILE A 156 0.56 -8.40 -2.53
CA ILE A 156 -0.77 -7.82 -2.34
C ILE A 156 -1.81 -8.82 -2.83
N ILE A 157 -2.77 -9.12 -1.95
CA ILE A 157 -3.89 -10.04 -2.24
C ILE A 157 -5.17 -9.24 -2.10
N VAL A 158 -6.09 -9.35 -3.05
CA VAL A 158 -7.37 -8.64 -3.03
C VAL A 158 -8.52 -9.58 -3.33
N GLU A 159 -9.64 -9.37 -2.65
CA GLU A 159 -10.89 -10.08 -2.88
C GLU A 159 -12.04 -9.07 -2.85
N SER A 160 -13.03 -9.28 -3.70
CA SER A 160 -14.19 -8.41 -3.84
C SER A 160 -15.42 -9.25 -4.18
N THR A 161 -16.52 -9.10 -3.46
CA THR A 161 -17.68 -9.99 -3.65
C THR A 161 -19.01 -9.27 -3.50
N THR A 162 -20.01 -9.70 -4.26
CA THR A 162 -21.43 -9.52 -3.92
C THR A 162 -21.91 -10.79 -3.20
N GLY A 163 -22.19 -10.70 -1.90
CA GLY A 163 -22.53 -11.87 -1.07
C GLY A 163 -21.37 -12.37 -0.23
N THR A 164 -20.97 -13.63 -0.36
CA THR A 164 -19.88 -14.21 0.44
C THR A 164 -18.82 -14.82 -0.46
N ASN A 165 -17.56 -14.44 -0.21
CA ASN A 165 -16.40 -15.06 -0.84
C ASN A 165 -15.25 -15.19 0.15
N SER A 166 -14.25 -15.98 -0.21
CA SER A 166 -13.06 -16.20 0.61
C SER A 166 -11.87 -16.62 -0.23
N PHE A 167 -10.69 -16.25 0.24
CA PHE A 167 -9.43 -16.80 -0.25
C PHE A 167 -8.65 -17.40 0.92
N LYS A 168 -7.69 -18.25 0.57
CA LYS A 168 -6.84 -18.95 1.52
C LYS A 168 -5.39 -18.60 1.27
N VAL A 169 -4.62 -18.45 2.35
CA VAL A 169 -3.21 -18.11 2.32
C VAL A 169 -2.47 -19.06 3.23
N THR A 170 -1.43 -19.70 2.70
CA THR A 170 -0.48 -20.48 3.49
C THR A 170 0.90 -19.93 3.20
N ILE A 171 1.57 -19.40 4.21
CA ILE A 171 2.96 -18.95 4.10
C ILE A 171 3.86 -20.09 4.57
N PRO A 172 4.79 -20.62 3.75
CA PRO A 172 5.69 -21.68 4.20
C PRO A 172 6.57 -21.23 5.38
N THR A 173 6.95 -22.17 6.25
CA THR A 173 7.71 -21.88 7.48
C THR A 173 9.14 -21.41 7.24
N ASN A 174 9.66 -21.57 6.02
CA ASN A 174 10.99 -21.10 5.64
C ASN A 174 11.03 -19.62 5.24
N PHE A 175 9.89 -18.91 5.22
CA PHE A 175 9.89 -17.47 5.01
C PHE A 175 9.86 -16.73 6.35
N THR A 176 10.48 -15.55 6.41
CA THR A 176 10.31 -14.60 7.52
C THR A 176 9.26 -13.56 7.12
N VAL A 177 8.18 -13.44 7.90
CA VAL A 177 7.12 -12.46 7.65
C VAL A 177 7.26 -11.33 8.66
N TYR A 178 7.41 -10.11 8.15
CA TYR A 178 7.58 -8.91 8.96
C TYR A 178 6.24 -8.23 9.24
N ARG A 179 5.34 -8.19 8.25
CA ARG A 179 3.99 -7.62 8.39
C ARG A 179 2.97 -8.39 7.59
N VAL A 180 1.75 -8.43 8.14
CA VAL A 180 0.53 -8.79 7.43
C VAL A 180 -0.49 -7.70 7.72
N ASP A 181 -0.53 -6.70 6.86
CA ASP A 181 -1.42 -5.56 6.97
C ASP A 181 -2.66 -5.77 6.11
N TRP A 182 -3.78 -5.19 6.51
CA TRP A 182 -5.04 -5.36 5.80
C TRP A 182 -5.76 -4.05 5.58
N SER A 183 -6.58 -4.01 4.53
CA SER A 183 -7.58 -2.97 4.34
C SER A 183 -8.91 -3.59 3.94
N HIS A 184 -9.98 -3.02 4.46
CA HIS A 184 -11.36 -3.37 4.16
C HIS A 184 -12.05 -2.10 3.70
N TRP A 185 -12.73 -2.13 2.54
CA TRP A 185 -13.40 -0.98 1.97
C TRP A 185 -14.80 -1.30 1.45
N CYS A 186 -15.71 -0.33 1.56
CA CYS A 186 -17.04 -0.39 0.98
C CYS A 186 -17.43 0.97 0.37
N SER A 187 -18.01 0.97 -0.84
CA SER A 187 -18.53 2.18 -1.51
C SER A 187 -19.98 2.52 -1.20
N ASP A 188 -20.85 1.52 -0.95
CA ASP A 188 -22.30 1.70 -0.80
C ASP A 188 -22.83 0.72 0.26
N CYS A 189 -22.47 0.97 1.53
CA CYS A 189 -22.88 0.16 2.69
C CYS A 189 -23.92 0.86 3.59
N GLU A 190 -24.40 2.06 3.28
CA GLU A 190 -25.29 2.84 4.17
C GLU A 190 -26.68 3.14 3.58
N ARG A 191 -26.86 3.02 2.27
CA ARG A 191 -27.96 3.68 1.53
C ARG A 191 -29.41 3.39 1.96
N TYR A 192 -29.72 2.33 2.71
CA TYR A 192 -31.08 2.04 3.21
C TYR A 192 -31.11 1.34 4.57
N GLY A 193 -30.24 1.76 5.49
CA GLY A 193 -30.08 1.13 6.80
C GLY A 193 -28.89 0.18 6.79
N CYS A 194 -27.76 0.65 7.31
CA CYS A 194 -26.56 -0.10 7.69
C CYS A 194 -26.40 -1.50 7.07
N TYR A 195 -26.05 -1.56 5.78
CA TYR A 195 -25.61 -2.80 5.16
C TYR A 195 -24.20 -3.10 5.64
N TYR A 196 -24.03 -4.28 6.23
CA TYR A 196 -22.74 -4.64 6.77
C TYR A 196 -21.91 -5.34 5.70
N SER A 197 -20.68 -4.85 5.53
CA SER A 197 -19.58 -5.70 5.08
C SER A 197 -18.83 -6.19 6.32
N ARG A 198 -18.52 -7.48 6.37
CA ARG A 198 -17.79 -8.11 7.48
C ARG A 198 -16.69 -8.99 6.93
N VAL A 199 -15.55 -8.96 7.62
CA VAL A 199 -14.37 -9.73 7.23
C VAL A 199 -13.88 -10.55 8.41
N TYR A 200 -13.50 -11.77 8.10
CA TYR A 200 -13.13 -12.80 9.05
C TYR A 200 -11.75 -13.36 8.72
N LEU A 201 -10.96 -13.62 9.77
CA LEU A 201 -9.75 -14.41 9.75
C LEU A 201 -10.07 -15.71 10.50
N ASP A 202 -9.97 -16.85 9.81
CA ASP A 202 -10.21 -18.18 10.39
C ASP A 202 -11.56 -18.32 11.12
N GLY A 203 -12.57 -17.59 10.62
CA GLY A 203 -13.92 -17.57 11.16
C GLY A 203 -14.18 -16.51 12.24
N ALA A 204 -13.14 -15.88 12.81
CA ALA A 204 -13.28 -14.77 13.74
C ALA A 204 -13.42 -13.43 12.99
N GLU A 205 -14.42 -12.62 13.32
CA GLU A 205 -14.62 -11.30 12.72
C GLU A 205 -13.54 -10.33 13.22
N PHE A 206 -12.80 -9.69 12.31
CA PHE A 206 -11.81 -8.66 12.67
C PHE A 206 -12.16 -7.27 12.14
N SER A 207 -13.12 -7.17 11.20
CA SER A 207 -13.52 -5.89 10.63
C SER A 207 -14.98 -5.92 10.19
N SER A 208 -15.69 -4.84 10.48
CA SER A 208 -17.03 -4.57 9.96
C SER A 208 -17.16 -3.12 9.52
N LEU A 209 -17.80 -2.90 8.38
CA LEU A 209 -18.12 -1.59 7.83
C LEU A 209 -19.62 -1.44 7.64
N CYS A 210 -20.09 -0.23 7.92
CA CYS A 210 -21.46 0.22 7.76
C CYS A 210 -21.40 1.74 7.48
N CYS A 211 -20.84 2.07 6.33
CA CYS A 211 -20.63 3.45 5.88
C CYS A 211 -20.36 3.46 4.38
N ASP A 212 -20.68 4.56 3.71
CA ASP A 212 -20.39 4.74 2.30
C ASP A 212 -18.98 5.30 2.09
N ASN A 213 -18.31 4.81 1.03
CA ASN A 213 -16.95 5.21 0.63
C ASN A 213 -15.94 5.24 1.78
N CYS A 214 -15.99 4.26 2.66
CA CYS A 214 -15.15 4.20 3.85
C CYS A 214 -14.20 3.00 3.80
N ALA A 215 -13.06 3.14 4.46
CA ALA A 215 -12.11 2.06 4.66
C ALA A 215 -11.73 1.91 6.13
N LYS A 216 -11.47 0.67 6.54
CA LYS A 216 -10.76 0.33 7.78
C LYS A 216 -9.45 -0.34 7.42
N TYR A 217 -8.48 -0.18 8.30
CA TYR A 217 -7.13 -0.71 8.12
C TYR A 217 -6.65 -1.32 9.43
N GLY A 218 -5.72 -2.25 9.34
CA GLY A 218 -5.08 -2.82 10.51
C GLY A 218 -3.95 -3.74 10.13
N SER A 219 -3.53 -4.51 11.13
CA SER A 219 -2.38 -5.41 11.07
C SER A 219 -2.71 -6.67 11.85
N PHE A 220 -2.22 -7.82 11.37
CA PHE A 220 -2.17 -9.05 12.15
C PHE A 220 -0.76 -9.27 12.68
N ALA A 221 -0.65 -9.78 13.89
CA ALA A 221 0.63 -10.24 14.45
C ALA A 221 1.08 -11.54 13.73
N PRO A 222 2.18 -11.55 12.96
CA PRO A 222 2.59 -12.72 12.18
C PRO A 222 2.94 -13.96 13.04
N SER A 223 3.29 -13.76 14.31
CA SER A 223 3.64 -14.86 15.22
C SER A 223 2.47 -15.38 16.06
N VAL A 224 1.27 -14.79 15.94
CA VAL A 224 0.12 -15.12 16.80
C VAL A 224 -1.17 -15.28 15.99
N GLU A 225 -1.48 -14.30 15.14
CA GLU A 225 -2.74 -14.25 14.40
C GLU A 225 -2.59 -14.81 12.99
N PHE A 226 -1.44 -14.61 12.35
CA PHE A 226 -1.19 -15.02 10.96
C PHE A 226 0.11 -15.82 10.82
N MET A 227 0.15 -17.00 11.45
CA MET A 227 1.33 -17.85 11.59
C MET A 227 1.72 -18.60 10.32
N ASN A 228 3.02 -18.68 10.06
CA ASN A 228 3.56 -19.49 8.97
C ASN A 228 3.29 -20.99 9.21
N GLY A 229 3.17 -21.74 8.11
CA GLY A 229 2.86 -23.17 8.11
C GLY A 229 1.38 -23.50 8.30
N ILE A 230 0.53 -22.50 8.58
CA ILE A 230 -0.91 -22.65 8.78
C ILE A 230 -1.65 -22.09 7.56
N GLU A 231 -2.71 -22.79 7.13
CA GLU A 231 -3.64 -22.26 6.13
C GLU A 231 -4.62 -21.30 6.82
N HIS A 232 -4.46 -20.01 6.54
CA HIS A 232 -5.39 -18.97 6.98
C HIS A 232 -6.47 -18.74 5.93
N THR A 233 -7.71 -18.60 6.37
CA THR A 233 -8.85 -18.23 5.51
C THR A 233 -9.27 -16.80 5.79
N ILE A 234 -9.17 -15.95 4.78
CA ILE A 234 -9.82 -14.64 4.79
C ILE A 234 -11.17 -14.77 4.10
N LYS A 235 -12.23 -14.44 4.82
CA LYS A 235 -13.61 -14.47 4.30
C LYS A 235 -14.21 -13.08 4.38
N ILE A 236 -14.85 -12.65 3.29
CA ILE A 236 -15.64 -11.42 3.23
C ILE A 236 -17.10 -11.77 2.99
N THR A 237 -17.99 -11.12 3.74
CA THR A 237 -19.44 -11.25 3.60
C THR A 237 -20.07 -9.87 3.47
N ALA A 238 -20.99 -9.72 2.54
CA ALA A 238 -21.64 -8.49 2.15
C ALA A 238 -23.13 -8.75 1.93
N SER A 239 -23.98 -7.88 2.47
CA SER A 239 -25.43 -7.94 2.20
C SER A 239 -25.82 -7.30 0.86
N ARG A 240 -25.03 -6.35 0.36
CA ARG A 240 -25.19 -5.65 -0.94
C ARG A 240 -23.83 -5.14 -1.43
N ASP A 241 -23.77 -4.76 -2.72
CA ASP A 241 -22.60 -4.23 -3.41
C ASP A 241 -21.35 -5.12 -3.38
N THR A 242 -20.23 -4.57 -3.85
CA THR A 242 -18.96 -5.29 -4.02
C THR A 242 -17.90 -4.75 -3.04
N PRO A 243 -18.07 -4.88 -1.71
CA PRO A 243 -17.02 -4.53 -0.76
C PRO A 243 -15.79 -5.39 -1.00
N ARG A 244 -14.67 -4.91 -0.46
CA ARG A 244 -13.36 -5.39 -0.82
C ARG A 244 -12.50 -5.54 0.41
N VAL A 245 -11.72 -6.61 0.44
CA VAL A 245 -10.65 -6.80 1.41
C VAL A 245 -9.36 -7.00 0.66
N GLY A 246 -8.27 -6.46 1.18
CA GLY A 246 -6.94 -6.81 0.72
C GLY A 246 -5.97 -7.00 1.86
N LEU A 247 -4.95 -7.81 1.59
CA LEU A 247 -3.78 -8.00 2.44
C LEU A 247 -2.55 -7.44 1.74
N VAL A 248 -1.64 -6.90 2.53
CA VAL A 248 -0.28 -6.53 2.13
C VAL A 248 0.67 -7.29 3.05
N LEU A 249 1.45 -8.19 2.46
CA LEU A 249 2.43 -9.01 3.17
C LEU A 249 3.83 -8.51 2.83
N GLU A 250 4.66 -8.34 3.85
CA GLU A 250 6.07 -7.95 3.71
C GLU A 250 6.94 -9.06 4.31
N TYR A 251 7.81 -9.66 3.50
CA TYR A 251 8.48 -10.92 3.84
C TYR A 251 9.84 -11.10 3.15
N ALA A 252 10.61 -12.08 3.62
CA ALA A 252 11.88 -12.53 3.02
C ALA A 252 11.98 -14.07 3.05
N GLU A 253 12.86 -14.61 2.20
CA GLU A 253 13.26 -16.04 2.20
C GLU A 253 14.32 -16.34 3.25
#